data_AF-A0A015ICI7-F1
#
_entry.id   AF-A0A015ICI7-F1
#
_cell.length_a   1.000
_cell.length_b   1.000
_cell.length_c   1.000
_cell.angle_alpha   90.00
_cell.angle_beta   90.00
_cell.angle_gamma   90.00
#
_symmetry.space_group_name_H-M   'P 1'
#
loop_
_entity.id
_entity.type
_entity.pdbx_description
1 polymer ?
#
loop_
_entity_poly.entity_id
_entity_poly.type
_entity_poly.pdbx_seq_one_letter_code
_entity_poly.pdbx_strand_id
1 'polypeptide(L)'
;MYKDPSIEELFGFSDSNEYESTEENNSSDELEVFDHKVSPSSFNGNEPIDISSITFPSISGLILYENLLTHEQQNELINGIIEANYFDNPESNQAMCFGTLPSFLLNAVEIISHTPGLFPDGIQNRKPLFDQACV
;
A
#
# COMPACT_ATOMS: atom_id res chain seq x y z
N MET A 1 -27.15 -19.54 -2.41
CA MET A 1 -26.09 -19.87 -1.45
C MET A 1 -24.79 -19.64 -2.18
N TYR A 2 -24.11 -18.52 -1.92
CA TYR A 2 -22.75 -18.31 -2.41
C TYR A 2 -21.82 -19.07 -1.47
N LYS A 3 -20.86 -19.81 -2.03
CA LYS A 3 -19.82 -20.45 -1.26
C LYS A 3 -18.72 -19.43 -1.03
N ASP A 4 -18.24 -19.33 0.19
CA ASP A 4 -17.04 -18.55 0.49
C ASP A 4 -15.86 -19.18 -0.25
N PRO A 5 -14.97 -18.36 -0.86
CA PRO A 5 -13.79 -18.86 -1.53
C PRO A 5 -12.88 -19.59 -0.54
N SER A 6 -12.24 -20.66 -1.01
CA SER A 6 -11.26 -21.40 -0.24
C SER A 6 -10.03 -20.54 0.10
N ILE A 7 -9.28 -20.94 1.13
CA ILE A 7 -8.07 -20.21 1.53
C ILE A 7 -7.01 -20.26 0.42
N GLU A 8 -6.99 -21.33 -0.37
CA GLU A 8 -6.15 -21.49 -1.54
C GLU A 8 -6.60 -20.59 -2.70
N GLU A 9 -7.91 -20.40 -2.91
CA GLU A 9 -8.41 -19.40 -3.87
C GLU A 9 -8.11 -17.97 -3.42
N LEU A 10 -8.05 -17.73 -2.11
CA LEU A 10 -7.82 -16.39 -1.54
C LEU A 10 -6.32 -16.01 -1.49
N PHE A 11 -5.43 -16.97 -1.24
CA PHE A 11 -4.01 -16.72 -0.99
C PHE A 11 -3.05 -17.44 -1.96
N GLY A 12 -3.56 -18.25 -2.90
CA GLY A 12 -2.76 -19.03 -3.83
C GLY A 12 -2.09 -20.24 -3.18
N PHE A 13 -1.52 -21.12 -4.01
CA PHE A 13 -0.72 -22.24 -3.51
C PHE A 13 0.62 -21.73 -3.00
N SER A 14 1.02 -22.16 -1.80
CA SER A 14 2.39 -21.91 -1.31
C SER A 14 3.37 -22.79 -2.07
N ASP A 15 4.07 -22.21 -3.04
CA ASP A 15 5.19 -22.87 -3.71
C ASP A 15 6.39 -22.90 -2.77
N SER A 16 6.58 -24.03 -2.10
CA SER A 16 7.80 -24.37 -1.38
C SER A 16 8.86 -24.90 -2.35
N ASN A 17 9.29 -24.09 -3.31
CA ASN A 17 10.40 -24.44 -4.21
C ASN A 17 11.45 -23.33 -4.29
N GLU A 18 12.70 -23.79 -4.19
CA GLU A 18 13.96 -23.06 -4.05
C GLU A 18 14.19 -22.02 -5.14
N TYR A 19 14.74 -20.87 -4.72
CA TYR A 19 15.13 -19.75 -5.58
C TYR A 19 16.37 -20.15 -6.41
N GLU A 20 16.21 -20.35 -7.72
CA GLU A 20 17.30 -20.16 -8.67
C GLU A 20 17.11 -18.78 -9.33
N SER A 21 17.95 -17.83 -8.90
CA SER A 21 17.98 -16.46 -9.42
C SER A 21 18.60 -16.47 -10.82
N THR A 22 17.84 -16.07 -11.82
CA THR A 22 18.39 -15.74 -13.14
C THR A 22 18.28 -14.23 -13.30
N GLU A 23 19.43 -13.54 -13.23
CA GLU A 23 19.53 -12.12 -13.52
C GLU A 23 19.33 -11.88 -15.02
N GLU A 24 18.29 -11.11 -15.39
CA GLU A 24 18.17 -10.54 -16.72
C GLU A 24 18.18 -9.01 -16.64
N ASN A 25 19.29 -8.43 -17.13
CA ASN A 25 19.44 -7.02 -17.47
C ASN A 25 18.61 -6.70 -18.71
N ASN A 26 17.84 -5.60 -18.69
CA ASN A 26 17.52 -4.76 -19.86
C ASN A 26 16.98 -3.41 -19.35
N SER A 27 17.75 -2.33 -19.49
CA SER A 27 17.80 -1.41 -20.64
C SER A 27 16.83 -0.25 -20.46
N SER A 28 17.44 0.94 -20.39
CA SER A 28 16.85 2.26 -20.26
C SER A 28 15.97 2.58 -21.47
N ASP A 29 14.75 3.04 -21.22
CA ASP A 29 14.00 3.85 -22.18
C ASP A 29 13.16 4.90 -21.45
N GLU A 30 13.19 6.10 -22.01
CA GLU A 30 12.71 7.37 -21.49
C GLU A 30 11.19 7.35 -21.22
N LEU A 31 10.78 7.65 -19.99
CA LEU A 31 9.37 7.86 -19.64
C LEU A 31 9.08 9.37 -19.55
N GLU A 32 8.24 9.84 -20.48
CA GLU A 32 7.75 11.21 -20.52
C GLU A 32 7.05 11.60 -19.23
N VAL A 33 7.43 12.76 -18.69
CA VAL A 33 6.88 13.36 -17.47
C VAL A 33 5.48 13.87 -17.77
N PHE A 34 4.45 13.06 -17.54
CA PHE A 34 3.08 13.54 -17.47
C PHE A 34 2.85 14.23 -16.13
N ASP A 35 2.95 15.55 -16.16
CA ASP A 35 2.70 16.47 -15.04
C ASP A 35 1.18 16.55 -14.77
N HIS A 36 0.59 15.44 -14.31
CA HIS A 36 -0.78 15.45 -13.81
C HIS A 36 -0.75 15.98 -12.38
N LYS A 37 -1.03 17.29 -12.25
CA LYS A 37 -1.29 17.93 -10.96
C LYS A 37 -2.55 17.33 -10.34
N VAL A 38 -2.40 16.20 -9.66
CA VAL A 38 -3.40 15.71 -8.72
C VAL A 38 -3.44 16.72 -7.58
N SER A 39 -4.56 17.44 -7.52
CA SER A 39 -4.80 18.39 -6.44
C SER A 39 -4.86 17.57 -5.15
N PRO A 40 -4.04 17.88 -4.13
CA PRO A 40 -4.12 17.19 -2.85
C PRO A 40 -5.53 17.43 -2.33
N SER A 41 -6.33 16.37 -2.29
CA SER A 41 -7.64 16.40 -1.64
C SER A 41 -7.38 16.83 -0.20
N SER A 42 -8.10 17.86 0.23
CA SER A 42 -7.83 18.64 1.43
C SER A 42 -7.82 17.77 2.69
N PHE A 43 -6.67 17.18 3.00
CA PHE A 43 -6.39 16.67 4.32
C PHE A 43 -6.23 17.89 5.22
N ASN A 44 -7.26 18.20 5.99
CA ASN A 44 -7.20 19.25 6.99
C ASN A 44 -6.35 18.69 8.15
N GLY A 45 -5.02 18.80 8.05
CA GLY A 45 -4.04 18.24 8.99
C GLY A 45 -4.11 18.73 10.44
N ASN A 46 -5.21 19.40 10.82
CA ASN A 46 -5.48 19.94 12.15
C ASN A 46 -6.72 19.34 12.82
N GLU A 47 -7.49 18.49 12.15
CA GLU A 47 -8.58 17.77 12.80
C GLU A 47 -8.06 16.40 13.29
N PRO A 48 -8.19 16.09 14.59
CA PRO A 48 -7.86 14.76 15.07
C PRO A 48 -8.78 13.77 14.36
N ILE A 49 -8.18 12.89 13.56
CA ILE A 49 -8.92 11.80 12.95
C ILE A 49 -9.41 10.95 14.13
N ASP A 50 -10.72 10.99 14.41
CA ASP A 50 -11.35 10.17 15.45
C ASP A 50 -11.44 8.72 14.95
N ILE A 51 -10.28 8.07 14.88
CA ILE A 51 -10.15 6.70 14.39
C ILE A 51 -10.34 5.77 15.57
N SER A 52 -11.40 4.97 15.53
CA SER A 52 -11.55 3.85 16.46
C SER A 52 -10.47 2.81 16.21
N SER A 53 -9.63 2.58 17.21
CA SER A 53 -8.58 1.56 17.17
C SER A 53 -8.88 0.41 18.14
N ILE A 54 -8.61 -0.82 17.71
CA ILE A 54 -8.68 -2.02 18.53
C ILE A 54 -7.26 -2.56 18.72
N THR A 55 -6.83 -2.71 19.97
CA THR A 55 -5.55 -3.33 20.33
C THR A 55 -5.75 -4.77 20.79
N PHE A 56 -4.78 -5.64 20.53
CA PHE A 56 -4.85 -7.06 20.90
C PHE A 56 -3.88 -7.37 22.05
N PRO A 57 -4.33 -7.55 23.30
CA PRO A 57 -3.44 -7.69 24.45
C PRO A 57 -2.47 -8.89 24.36
N SER A 58 -2.86 -9.93 23.63
CA SER A 58 -2.05 -11.13 23.41
C SER A 58 -0.99 -10.97 22.31
N ILE A 59 -1.05 -9.91 21.49
CA ILE A 59 -0.17 -9.69 20.34
C ILE A 59 0.41 -8.28 20.42
N SER A 60 1.60 -8.16 20.99
CA SER A 60 2.29 -6.88 21.11
C SER A 60 2.54 -6.26 19.74
N GLY A 61 2.17 -4.98 19.58
CA GLY A 61 2.35 -4.22 18.34
C GLY A 61 1.22 -4.35 17.31
N LEU A 62 0.19 -5.19 17.55
CA LEU A 62 -0.95 -5.31 16.64
C LEU A 62 -2.06 -4.32 17.02
N ILE A 63 -2.39 -3.45 16.07
CA ILE A 63 -3.47 -2.46 16.18
C ILE A 63 -4.32 -2.53 14.90
N LEU A 64 -5.63 -2.62 15.05
CA LEU A 64 -6.60 -2.52 13.96
C LEU A 64 -7.27 -1.15 14.01
N TYR A 65 -7.18 -0.41 12.92
CA TYR A 65 -7.91 0.85 12.73
C TYR A 65 -9.11 0.59 11.81
N GLU A 66 -10.32 0.74 12.34
CA GLU A 66 -11.53 0.54 11.55
C GLU A 66 -11.89 1.80 10.77
N ASN A 67 -12.43 1.62 9.56
CA ASN A 67 -12.89 2.72 8.70
C ASN A 67 -11.83 3.79 8.44
N LEU A 68 -10.56 3.38 8.36
CA LEU A 68 -9.41 4.28 8.20
C LEU A 68 -9.50 5.12 6.92
N LEU A 69 -10.00 4.53 5.83
CA LEU A 69 -10.22 5.20 4.56
C LEU A 69 -11.70 5.50 4.40
N THR A 70 -12.03 6.72 3.97
CA THR A 70 -13.38 7.06 3.54
C THR A 70 -13.75 6.30 2.27
N HIS A 71 -15.04 6.16 1.97
CA HIS A 71 -15.50 5.53 0.73
C HIS A 71 -14.95 6.24 -0.53
N GLU A 72 -14.77 7.56 -0.48
CA GLU A 72 -14.16 8.33 -1.57
C GLU A 72 -12.68 7.95 -1.76
N GLN A 73 -11.91 7.88 -0.68
CA GLN A 73 -10.50 7.48 -0.71
C GLN A 73 -10.32 6.02 -1.17
N GLN A 74 -11.25 5.13 -0.79
CA GLN A 74 -11.26 3.75 -1.26
C GLN A 74 -11.46 3.68 -2.78
N ASN A 75 -12.39 4.48 -3.32
CA ASN A 75 -12.61 4.54 -4.77
C ASN A 75 -11.43 5.15 -5.52
N GLU A 76 -10.81 6.21 -4.99
CA GLU A 76 -9.60 6.81 -5.57
C GLU A 76 -8.47 5.78 -5.65
N LEU A 77 -8.24 5.03 -4.57
CA LEU A 77 -7.26 3.96 -4.51
C LEU A 77 -7.54 2.88 -5.56
N ILE A 78 -8.77 2.37 -5.63
CA ILE A 78 -9.16 1.31 -6.57
C ILE A 78 -9.03 1.78 -8.02
N ASN A 79 -9.50 2.98 -8.34
CA ASN A 79 -9.40 3.54 -9.68
C ASN A 79 -7.94 3.75 -10.09
N GLY A 80 -7.10 4.26 -9.19
CA GLY A 80 -5.67 4.43 -9.44
C GLY A 80 -4.96 3.10 -9.73
N ILE A 81 -5.33 2.02 -9.02
CA ILE A 81 -4.82 0.67 -9.28
C ILE A 81 -5.25 0.16 -10.66
N ILE A 82 -6.52 0.36 -11.03
CA ILE A 82 -7.06 -0.06 -12.34
C ILE A 82 -6.37 0.73 -13.46
N GLU A 83 -6.25 2.04 -13.34
CA GLU A 83 -5.61 2.90 -14.35
C GLU A 83 -4.11 2.61 -14.50
N ALA A 84 -3.45 2.17 -13.42
CA ALA A 84 -2.05 1.76 -13.43
C ALA A 84 -1.84 0.34 -13.99
N ASN A 85 -2.90 -0.40 -14.34
CA ASN A 85 -2.83 -1.73 -14.97
C ASN A 85 -2.04 -2.76 -14.15
N TYR A 86 -2.03 -2.65 -12.82
CA TYR A 86 -1.24 -3.51 -11.94
C TYR A 86 -1.64 -5.00 -11.98
N PHE A 87 -2.86 -5.30 -12.41
CA PHE A 87 -3.40 -6.66 -12.43
C PHE A 87 -3.98 -7.04 -13.80
N ASP A 88 -3.41 -6.50 -14.88
CA ASP A 88 -3.85 -6.77 -16.25
C ASP A 88 -3.62 -8.22 -16.71
N ASN A 89 -2.73 -8.94 -16.02
CA ASN A 89 -2.52 -10.36 -16.21
C ASN A 89 -3.31 -11.15 -15.14
N PRO A 90 -4.15 -12.13 -15.52
CA PRO A 90 -4.91 -12.94 -14.56
C PRO A 90 -4.06 -13.72 -13.55
N GLU A 91 -2.78 -13.97 -13.84
CA GLU A 91 -1.84 -14.60 -12.90
C GLU A 91 -1.19 -13.61 -11.93
N SER A 92 -1.37 -12.30 -12.15
CA SER A 92 -0.83 -11.25 -11.27
C SER A 92 -1.84 -10.93 -10.17
N ASN A 93 -1.54 -11.36 -8.95
CA ASN A 93 -2.33 -11.08 -7.75
C ASN A 93 -1.59 -10.18 -6.74
N GLN A 94 -0.36 -9.79 -7.06
CA GLN A 94 0.49 -8.94 -6.21
C GLN A 94 1.27 -7.96 -7.08
N ALA A 95 1.40 -6.72 -6.59
CA ALA A 95 2.21 -5.67 -7.21
C ALA A 95 3.16 -5.08 -6.17
N MET A 96 4.45 -5.07 -6.47
CA MET A 96 5.47 -4.42 -5.65
C MET A 96 5.84 -3.07 -6.27
N CYS A 97 5.63 -1.99 -5.52
CA CYS A 97 6.00 -0.64 -5.94
C CYS A 97 7.35 -0.27 -5.33
N PHE A 98 8.29 0.16 -6.17
CA PHE A 98 9.62 0.61 -5.74
C PHE A 98 9.83 2.08 -6.06
N GLY A 99 10.59 2.77 -5.20
CA GLY A 99 10.93 4.19 -5.41
C GLY A 99 9.76 5.12 -5.08
N THR A 100 9.42 6.00 -6.02
CA THR A 100 8.37 6.99 -5.83
C THR A 100 7.01 6.30 -5.88
N LEU A 101 6.28 6.32 -4.75
CA LEU A 101 4.93 5.77 -4.70
C LEU A 101 3.97 6.57 -5.61
N PRO A 102 3.06 5.89 -6.33
CA PRO A 102 2.00 6.55 -7.08
C PRO A 102 1.15 7.49 -6.22
N SER A 103 0.62 8.56 -6.83
CA SER A 103 -0.15 9.58 -6.13
C SER A 103 -1.38 9.03 -5.40
N PHE A 104 -2.06 8.02 -5.98
CA PHE A 104 -3.22 7.37 -5.39
C PHE A 104 -2.91 6.57 -4.11
N LEU A 105 -1.63 6.31 -3.80
CA LEU A 105 -1.20 5.72 -2.52
C LEU A 105 -0.84 6.78 -1.47
N LEU A 106 -0.62 8.03 -1.86
CA LEU A 106 -0.12 9.06 -0.94
C LEU A 106 -1.08 9.36 0.20
N ASN A 107 -2.39 9.30 -0.03
CA ASN A 107 -3.40 9.49 1.02
C ASN A 107 -3.26 8.43 2.13
N ALA A 108 -3.05 7.16 1.77
CA ALA A 108 -2.84 6.09 2.74
C ALA A 108 -1.52 6.28 3.51
N VAL A 109 -0.45 6.69 2.80
CA VAL A 109 0.84 7.01 3.41
C VAL A 109 0.73 8.15 4.40
N GLU A 110 0.00 9.21 4.04
CA GLU A 110 -0.19 10.39 4.87
C GLU A 110 -0.95 10.05 6.16
N ILE A 111 -2.06 9.30 6.05
CA ILE A 111 -2.83 8.83 7.21
C ILE A 111 -1.94 8.04 8.16
N ILE A 112 -1.18 7.07 7.63
CA ILE A 112 -0.28 6.23 8.42
C ILE A 112 0.82 7.08 9.08
N SER A 113 1.41 8.04 8.37
CA SER A 113 2.48 8.91 8.89
C SER A 113 2.02 9.83 10.03
N HIS A 114 0.75 10.23 10.04
CA HIS A 114 0.16 11.09 11.06
C HIS A 114 -0.52 10.32 12.18
N THR A 115 -0.56 8.98 12.13
CA THR A 115 -1.18 8.16 13.17
C THR A 115 -0.27 8.10 14.41
N PRO A 116 -0.66 8.70 15.55
CA PRO A 116 0.21 8.80 16.72
C PRO A 116 0.55 7.43 17.30
N GLY A 117 1.83 7.20 17.62
CA GLY A 117 2.29 5.97 18.28
C GLY A 117 2.30 4.72 17.40
N LEU A 118 2.02 4.85 16.10
CA LEU A 118 2.09 3.73 15.16
C LEU A 118 3.54 3.31 14.87
N PHE A 119 4.45 4.29 14.82
CA PHE A 119 5.88 4.05 14.65
C PHE A 119 6.68 4.69 15.79
N PRO A 120 7.83 4.10 16.18
CA PRO A 120 8.82 4.80 16.97
C PRO A 120 9.32 6.06 16.24
N ASP A 121 9.69 7.10 16.99
CA ASP A 121 10.16 8.40 16.45
C ASP A 121 11.25 8.24 15.37
N GLY A 122 12.15 7.27 15.52
CA GLY A 122 13.21 6.99 14.56
C GLY A 122 12.70 6.53 13.18
N ILE A 123 11.57 5.82 13.13
CA ILE A 123 10.94 5.38 11.89
C ILE A 123 9.99 6.44 11.36
N GLN A 124 9.20 7.08 12.23
CA GLN A 124 8.21 8.10 11.82
C GLN A 124 8.85 9.29 11.08
N ASN A 125 10.12 9.61 11.38
CA ASN A 125 10.85 10.71 10.75
C ASN A 125 11.62 10.31 9.47
N ARG A 126 11.58 9.04 9.04
CA ARG A 126 12.26 8.60 7.81
C ARG A 126 11.57 9.15 6.57
N LYS A 127 12.36 9.43 5.53
CA LYS A 127 11.87 9.82 4.21
C LYS A 127 12.57 9.01 3.12
N PRO A 128 11.82 8.25 2.29
CA PRO A 128 10.38 8.01 2.42
C PRO A 128 10.06 7.14 3.65
N LEU A 129 8.84 7.24 4.19
CA LEU A 129 8.39 6.41 5.32
C LEU A 129 8.31 4.93 4.93
N PHE A 130 7.92 4.69 3.68
CA PHE A 130 7.92 3.38 3.04
C PHE A 130 9.01 3.36 1.97
N ASP A 131 10.15 2.78 2.31
CA ASP A 131 11.16 2.29 1.38
C ASP A 131 11.33 0.77 1.59
N GLN A 132 11.73 0.05 0.54
CA GLN A 132 12.37 -1.24 0.75
C GLN A 132 13.87 -0.99 0.88
N ALA A 133 14.43 -1.31 2.05
CA ALA A 133 15.87 -1.42 2.21
C ALA A 133 16.34 -2.74 1.57
N CYS A 134 16.68 -2.71 0.29
CA CYS A 134 17.46 -3.79 -0.31
C CYS A 134 18.90 -3.62 0.19
N VAL A 135 19.32 -4.42 1.16
CA VAL A 135 20.73 -4.52 1.61
C VAL A 135 21.34 -5.78 1.01
#